data_AF-A0A358A693-F1
#
_entry.id   AF-A0A358A693-F1
#
_cell.length_a   1.000
_cell.length_b   1.000
_cell.length_c   1.000
_cell.angle_alpha   90.00
_cell.angle_beta   90.00
_cell.angle_gamma   90.00
#
_symmetry.space_group_name_H-M   'P 1'
#
loop_
_entity.id
_entity.type
_entity.pdbx_description
1 polymer ?
#
loop_
_entity_poly.entity_id
_entity_poly.type
_entity_poly.pdbx_seq_one_letter_code
_entity_poly.pdbx_strand_id
1 'polypeptide(L)'
;MAWRLAGLGNTPHPVASAMTYSIHPGFIEAIRGAIDAVTTNDAVLGVLDDAIVPGLESIVPGLAADLGELADDLWAGVDAMFHGMRPFFSAFRAHPRPANRHPGLSAWHAINCIRELRGDNHWALLASEGIDDVEAGLLHSAMVDVDEYGGEEWIARSRGGDDQSIAAAWSRLEARRLAVDGRLSDTGRALRLDLEQRTDELTAPVWRAIGETATGKLLDLVEPHQEAFVQRIDETAGPRWMPAVRPGGLASG
;
A
#
# COMPACT_ATOMS: atom_id res chain seq x y z
N MET A 1 -6.21 -7.35 2.89
CA MET A 1 -6.24 -8.01 1.56
C MET A 1 -7.65 -8.10 0.99
N ALA A 2 -8.60 -8.68 1.71
CA ALA A 2 -9.97 -8.88 1.22
C ALA A 2 -10.66 -7.62 0.70
N TRP A 3 -10.69 -6.54 1.50
CA TRP A 3 -11.29 -5.27 1.08
C TRP A 3 -10.60 -4.65 -0.14
N ARG A 4 -9.27 -4.78 -0.24
CA ARG A 4 -8.48 -4.27 -1.36
C ARG A 4 -8.88 -4.99 -2.64
N LEU A 5 -8.97 -6.32 -2.60
CA LEU A 5 -9.40 -7.14 -3.72
C LEU A 5 -10.87 -6.91 -4.08
N ALA A 6 -11.74 -6.64 -3.10
CA ALA A 6 -13.15 -6.36 -3.33
C ALA A 6 -13.38 -5.11 -4.19
N GLY A 7 -12.51 -4.11 -4.07
CA GLY A 7 -12.53 -2.93 -4.95
C GLY A 7 -12.40 -3.27 -6.44
N LEU A 8 -11.71 -4.36 -6.80
CA LEU A 8 -11.58 -4.81 -8.20
C LEU A 8 -12.84 -5.51 -8.74
N GLY A 9 -13.88 -5.68 -7.93
CA GLY A 9 -15.09 -6.42 -8.31
C GLY A 9 -14.78 -7.84 -8.77
N ASN A 10 -15.59 -8.35 -9.71
CA ASN A 10 -15.52 -9.74 -10.21
C ASN A 10 -14.39 -9.96 -11.24
N THR A 11 -13.24 -9.31 -11.04
CA THR A 11 -12.06 -9.46 -11.90
C THR A 11 -11.54 -10.90 -11.85
N PRO A 12 -11.13 -11.54 -12.97
CA PRO A 12 -10.58 -12.90 -12.96
C PRO A 12 -9.34 -13.06 -12.08
N HIS A 13 -9.14 -14.23 -11.46
CA HIS A 13 -8.02 -14.55 -10.54
C HIS A 13 -6.64 -14.10 -11.05
N PRO A 14 -6.20 -14.51 -12.25
CA PRO A 14 -4.89 -14.11 -12.75
C PRO A 14 -4.72 -12.60 -12.94
N VAL A 15 -5.81 -11.90 -13.29
CA VAL A 15 -5.78 -10.45 -13.52
C VAL A 15 -5.58 -9.71 -12.20
N ALA A 16 -6.24 -10.13 -11.12
CA ALA A 16 -6.00 -9.47 -9.83
C ALA A 16 -4.67 -9.84 -9.20
N SER A 17 -4.16 -11.06 -9.43
CA SER A 17 -2.80 -11.42 -9.04
C SER A 17 -1.80 -10.45 -9.67
N ALA A 18 -1.93 -10.16 -10.98
CA ALA A 18 -1.11 -9.18 -11.67
C ALA A 18 -1.22 -7.77 -11.06
N MET A 19 -2.43 -7.34 -10.68
CA MET A 19 -2.66 -6.03 -10.05
C MET A 19 -2.06 -5.94 -8.63
N THR A 20 -2.08 -7.03 -7.87
CA THR A 20 -1.46 -7.09 -6.53
C THR A 20 0.05 -7.25 -6.53
N TYR A 21 0.64 -7.48 -7.70
CA TYR A 21 2.06 -7.55 -8.07
C TYR A 21 2.95 -8.36 -7.14
N SER A 22 3.22 -7.88 -5.93
CA SER A 22 4.17 -8.46 -4.98
C SER A 22 3.63 -9.62 -4.14
N ILE A 23 2.42 -10.11 -4.40
CA ILE A 23 1.77 -11.15 -3.62
C ILE A 23 1.60 -12.39 -4.48
N HIS A 24 2.04 -13.54 -3.94
CA HIS A 24 1.99 -14.81 -4.65
C HIS A 24 0.58 -15.10 -5.19
N PRO A 25 0.44 -15.44 -6.49
CA PRO A 25 -0.87 -15.62 -7.13
C PRO A 25 -1.79 -16.61 -6.41
N GLY A 26 -1.23 -17.69 -5.85
CA GLY A 26 -2.00 -18.69 -5.09
C GLY A 26 -2.66 -18.15 -3.83
N PHE A 27 -2.07 -17.15 -3.16
CA PHE A 27 -2.72 -16.49 -2.03
C PHE A 27 -3.89 -15.60 -2.47
N ILE A 28 -3.73 -14.90 -3.59
CA ILE A 28 -4.81 -14.09 -4.16
C ILE A 28 -6.00 -14.96 -4.56
N GLU A 29 -5.72 -16.08 -5.23
CA GLU A 29 -6.73 -17.08 -5.59
C GLU A 29 -7.43 -17.66 -4.35
N ALA A 30 -6.68 -18.06 -3.33
CA ALA A 30 -7.25 -18.61 -2.09
C ALA A 30 -8.15 -17.58 -1.37
N ILE A 31 -7.69 -16.33 -1.23
CA ILE A 31 -8.45 -15.26 -0.57
C ILE A 31 -9.72 -14.95 -1.36
N ARG A 32 -9.64 -14.88 -2.68
CA ARG A 32 -10.81 -14.64 -3.54
C ARG A 32 -11.82 -15.77 -3.48
N GLY A 33 -11.36 -17.02 -3.59
CA GLY A 33 -12.22 -18.17 -3.43
C GLY A 33 -12.93 -18.18 -2.07
N ALA A 34 -12.25 -17.76 -1.00
CA ALA A 34 -12.84 -17.66 0.33
C ALA A 34 -13.90 -16.54 0.43
N ILE A 35 -13.67 -15.37 -0.19
CA ILE A 35 -14.63 -14.26 -0.23
C ILE A 35 -15.87 -14.67 -1.03
N ASP A 36 -15.67 -15.15 -2.26
CA ASP A 36 -16.74 -15.51 -3.20
C ASP A 36 -17.64 -16.64 -2.67
N ALA A 37 -17.11 -17.49 -1.78
CA ALA A 37 -17.86 -18.58 -1.18
C ALA A 37 -18.89 -18.13 -0.12
N VAL A 38 -18.71 -16.96 0.50
CA VAL A 38 -19.49 -16.57 1.70
C VAL A 38 -20.06 -15.15 1.66
N THR A 39 -19.58 -14.29 0.75
CA THR A 39 -19.99 -12.88 0.70
C THR A 39 -19.84 -12.31 -0.71
N THR A 40 -20.11 -11.02 -0.87
CA THR A 40 -19.95 -10.27 -2.13
C THR A 40 -18.94 -9.15 -1.95
N ASN A 41 -18.35 -8.68 -3.05
CA ASN A 41 -17.45 -7.53 -3.05
C ASN A 41 -18.11 -6.29 -2.42
N ASP A 42 -19.37 -6.01 -2.78
CA ASP A 42 -20.13 -4.88 -2.23
C ASP A 42 -20.35 -5.02 -0.71
N ALA A 43 -20.63 -6.23 -0.21
CA ALA A 43 -20.79 -6.47 1.22
C ALA A 43 -19.46 -6.30 1.99
N VAL A 44 -18.33 -6.72 1.41
CA VAL A 44 -17.00 -6.49 2.00
C VAL A 44 -16.70 -5.00 2.11
N LEU A 45 -16.98 -4.24 1.05
CA LEU A 45 -16.77 -2.79 1.04
C LEU A 45 -17.74 -2.06 1.96
N GLY A 46 -19.00 -2.49 2.03
CA GLY A 46 -19.99 -1.93 2.98
C GLY A 46 -19.57 -2.12 4.43
N VAL A 47 -19.07 -3.31 4.80
CA VAL A 47 -18.53 -3.55 6.15
C VAL A 47 -17.29 -2.70 6.42
N LEU A 48 -16.44 -2.47 5.42
CA LEU A 48 -15.31 -1.56 5.56
C LEU A 48 -15.79 -0.13 5.85
N ASP A 49 -16.74 0.37 5.06
CA ASP A 49 -17.32 1.71 5.21
C ASP A 49 -17.95 1.92 6.58
N ASP A 50 -18.73 0.95 7.06
CA ASP A 50 -19.35 0.96 8.39
C ASP A 50 -18.31 0.96 9.53
N ALA A 51 -17.10 0.43 9.29
CA ALA A 51 -16.06 0.28 10.30
C ALA A 51 -15.08 1.46 10.37
N ILE A 52 -14.91 2.23 9.30
CA ILE A 52 -13.88 3.29 9.21
C ILE A 52 -14.06 4.36 10.28
N VAL A 53 -15.23 5.02 10.32
CA VAL A 53 -15.45 6.13 11.25
C VAL A 53 -15.42 5.65 12.72
N PRO A 54 -16.12 4.57 13.11
CA PRO A 54 -16.00 4.04 14.47
C PRO A 54 -14.56 3.63 14.83
N GLY A 55 -13.81 3.06 13.88
CA GLY A 55 -12.41 2.68 14.06
C GLY A 55 -11.52 3.88 14.36
N LEU A 56 -11.63 4.95 13.57
CA LEU A 56 -10.91 6.20 13.81
C LEU A 56 -11.24 6.80 15.17
N GLU A 57 -12.53 6.93 15.49
CA GLU A 57 -13.00 7.51 16.75
C GLU A 57 -12.60 6.67 17.98
N SER A 58 -12.42 5.36 17.83
CA SER A 58 -11.95 4.50 18.92
C SER A 58 -10.48 4.72 19.29
N ILE A 59 -9.67 5.26 18.37
CA ILE A 59 -8.24 5.49 18.55
C ILE A 59 -7.99 6.98 18.84
N VAL A 60 -8.59 7.86 18.03
CA VAL A 60 -8.48 9.32 18.15
C VAL A 60 -9.88 9.94 18.00
N PRO A 61 -10.55 10.23 19.13
CA PRO A 61 -11.86 10.89 19.09
C PRO A 61 -11.80 12.26 18.38
N GLY A 62 -12.73 12.51 17.47
CA GLY A 62 -12.83 13.73 16.66
C GLY A 62 -12.11 13.69 15.31
N LEU A 63 -11.16 12.78 15.14
CA LEU A 63 -10.32 12.73 13.93
C LEU A 63 -11.13 12.55 12.64
N ALA A 64 -12.21 11.77 12.67
CA ALA A 64 -13.03 11.58 11.47
C ALA A 64 -13.74 12.88 11.06
N ALA A 65 -14.16 13.71 12.01
CA ALA A 65 -14.76 15.00 11.72
C ALA A 65 -13.73 15.96 11.12
N ASP A 66 -12.55 16.05 11.73
CA ASP A 66 -11.48 16.96 11.30
C ASP A 66 -10.94 16.60 9.90
N LEU A 67 -10.74 15.29 9.63
CA LEU A 67 -10.41 14.81 8.28
C LEU A 67 -11.50 15.17 7.27
N GLY A 68 -12.76 15.13 7.70
CA GLY A 68 -13.91 15.47 6.88
C GLY A 68 -13.88 16.91 6.34
N GLU A 69 -13.22 17.84 7.03
CA GLU A 69 -13.04 19.22 6.55
C GLU A 69 -12.15 19.31 5.30
N LEU A 70 -11.32 18.29 5.05
CA LEU A 70 -10.40 18.20 3.91
C LEU A 70 -10.95 17.37 2.75
N ALA A 71 -12.18 16.82 2.86
CA ALA A 71 -12.70 15.88 1.88
C ALA A 71 -12.71 16.44 0.45
N ASP A 72 -13.15 17.69 0.27
CA ASP A 72 -13.22 18.33 -1.05
C ASP A 72 -11.82 18.58 -1.64
N ASP A 73 -10.85 19.02 -0.83
CA ASP A 73 -9.46 19.23 -1.25
C ASP A 73 -8.82 17.91 -1.70
N LEU A 74 -9.00 16.85 -0.91
CA LEU A 74 -8.50 15.51 -1.20
C LEU A 74 -9.10 14.95 -2.50
N TRP A 75 -10.42 15.11 -2.68
CA TRP A 75 -11.09 14.70 -3.92
C TRP A 75 -10.67 15.53 -5.13
N ALA A 76 -10.40 16.84 -4.97
CA ALA A 76 -9.85 17.65 -6.05
C ALA A 76 -8.48 17.11 -6.51
N GLY A 77 -7.65 16.66 -5.58
CA GLY A 77 -6.42 15.93 -5.87
C GLY A 77 -6.65 14.67 -6.70
N VAL A 78 -7.50 13.78 -6.19
CA VAL A 78 -7.87 12.52 -6.86
C VAL A 78 -8.42 12.79 -8.27
N ASP A 79 -9.25 13.82 -8.43
CA ASP A 79 -9.91 14.12 -9.69
C ASP A 79 -9.00 14.69 -10.76
N ALA A 80 -7.94 15.39 -10.34
CA ALA A 80 -6.92 15.90 -11.24
C ALA A 80 -6.07 14.77 -11.89
N MET A 81 -6.09 13.55 -11.34
CA MET A 81 -5.26 12.45 -11.81
C MET A 81 -5.92 11.70 -12.97
N PHE A 82 -5.13 11.42 -14.01
CA PHE A 82 -5.52 10.48 -15.07
C PHE A 82 -5.46 9.03 -14.57
N HIS A 83 -6.41 8.19 -15.01
CA HIS A 83 -6.54 6.79 -14.62
C HIS A 83 -5.27 5.97 -14.91
N GLY A 84 -4.74 6.01 -16.14
CA GLY A 84 -3.49 5.30 -16.52
C GLY A 84 -3.49 3.80 -16.21
N MET A 85 -2.29 3.21 -16.10
CA MET A 85 -2.09 1.83 -15.64
C MET A 85 -2.21 1.73 -14.11
N ARG A 86 -3.32 2.25 -13.55
CA ARG A 86 -3.57 2.32 -12.10
C ARG A 86 -4.91 1.69 -11.75
N PRO A 87 -4.97 0.34 -11.75
CA PRO A 87 -6.22 -0.39 -11.61
C PRO A 87 -6.86 -0.23 -10.24
N PHE A 88 -6.09 -0.24 -9.13
CA PHE A 88 -6.66 -0.04 -7.81
C PHE A 88 -7.10 1.40 -7.60
N PHE A 89 -6.28 2.38 -8.02
CA PHE A 89 -6.68 3.78 -8.00
C PHE A 89 -8.01 3.99 -8.73
N SER A 90 -8.13 3.44 -9.95
CA SER A 90 -9.32 3.60 -10.78
C SER A 90 -10.53 2.88 -10.19
N ALA A 91 -10.33 1.69 -9.64
CA ALA A 91 -11.37 0.92 -8.95
C ALA A 91 -11.93 1.69 -7.75
N PHE A 92 -11.05 2.15 -6.85
CA PHE A 92 -11.49 2.88 -5.67
C PHE A 92 -12.10 4.24 -5.99
N ARG A 93 -11.57 4.94 -7.00
CA ARG A 93 -12.14 6.21 -7.48
C ARG A 93 -13.53 6.05 -8.10
N ALA A 94 -13.85 4.88 -8.65
CA ALA A 94 -15.15 4.61 -9.27
C ALA A 94 -16.27 4.32 -8.25
N HIS A 95 -15.94 4.06 -6.98
CA HIS A 95 -16.95 3.87 -5.95
C HIS A 95 -17.76 5.15 -5.71
N PRO A 96 -19.06 5.03 -5.36
CA PRO A 96 -19.86 6.19 -5.01
C PRO A 96 -19.23 6.97 -3.86
N ARG A 97 -19.06 8.28 -4.04
CA ARG A 97 -18.57 9.13 -2.94
C ARG A 97 -19.62 9.15 -1.82
N PRO A 98 -19.22 8.93 -0.56
CA PRO A 98 -20.10 9.15 0.57
C PRO A 98 -20.69 10.55 0.50
N ALA A 99 -22.02 10.66 0.60
CA ALA A 99 -22.68 11.95 0.56
C ALA A 99 -22.17 12.86 1.70
N ASN A 100 -22.38 14.17 1.58
CA ASN A 100 -21.93 15.22 2.53
C ASN A 100 -22.36 15.00 4.00
N ARG A 101 -23.19 13.98 4.30
CA ARG A 101 -23.56 13.56 5.67
C ARG A 101 -22.50 12.69 6.35
N HIS A 102 -21.51 12.19 5.62
CA HIS A 102 -20.39 11.40 6.14
C HIS A 102 -19.04 11.93 5.66
N PRO A 103 -18.68 13.19 5.97
CA PRO A 103 -17.50 13.85 5.43
C PRO A 103 -16.19 13.13 5.80
N GLY A 104 -16.08 12.59 7.02
CA GLY A 104 -14.92 11.79 7.43
C GLY A 104 -14.72 10.52 6.62
N LEU A 105 -15.81 9.81 6.30
CA LEU A 105 -15.75 8.64 5.42
C LEU A 105 -15.36 9.04 4.00
N SER A 106 -15.87 10.17 3.51
CA SER A 106 -15.52 10.70 2.19
C SER A 106 -14.03 11.07 2.10
N ALA A 107 -13.48 11.74 3.11
CA ALA A 107 -12.06 12.04 3.20
C ALA A 107 -11.21 10.75 3.22
N TRP A 108 -11.63 9.74 3.99
CA TRP A 108 -10.96 8.44 4.00
C TRP A 108 -10.96 7.76 2.63
N HIS A 109 -12.07 7.78 1.90
CA HIS A 109 -12.16 7.25 0.53
C HIS A 109 -11.17 7.94 -0.40
N ALA A 110 -11.06 9.26 -0.32
CA ALA A 110 -10.10 10.02 -1.11
C ALA A 110 -8.65 9.68 -0.74
N ILE A 111 -8.32 9.59 0.56
CA ILE A 111 -7.01 9.15 1.05
C ILE A 111 -6.68 7.74 0.55
N ASN A 112 -7.63 6.82 0.57
CA ASN A 112 -7.43 5.47 0.06
C ASN A 112 -7.20 5.44 -1.45
N CYS A 113 -7.85 6.30 -2.23
CA CYS A 113 -7.53 6.49 -3.64
C CYS A 113 -6.06 6.94 -3.81
N ILE A 114 -5.62 7.94 -3.05
CA ILE A 114 -4.23 8.44 -3.10
C ILE A 114 -3.22 7.35 -2.71
N ARG A 115 -3.54 6.54 -1.70
CA ARG A 115 -2.75 5.38 -1.28
C ARG A 115 -2.58 4.37 -2.41
N GLU A 116 -3.66 4.07 -3.13
CA GLU A 116 -3.65 3.12 -4.25
C GLU A 116 -2.99 3.69 -5.50
N LEU A 117 -3.11 4.99 -5.74
CA LEU A 117 -2.35 5.70 -6.78
C LEU A 117 -0.84 5.50 -6.58
N ARG A 118 -0.34 5.68 -5.36
CA ARG A 118 1.07 5.43 -5.03
C ARG A 118 1.45 3.97 -5.24
N GLY A 119 0.62 3.04 -4.76
CA GLY A 119 0.85 1.61 -4.91
C GLY A 119 0.93 1.18 -6.38
N ASP A 120 -0.01 1.61 -7.20
CA ASP A 120 -0.05 1.30 -8.63
C ASP A 120 1.15 1.91 -9.38
N ASN A 121 1.55 3.15 -9.06
CA ASN A 121 2.77 3.76 -9.59
C ASN A 121 4.00 2.91 -9.27
N HIS A 122 4.11 2.43 -8.03
CA HIS A 122 5.23 1.60 -7.59
C HIS A 122 5.30 0.27 -8.36
N TRP A 123 4.17 -0.42 -8.51
CA TRP A 123 4.11 -1.68 -9.26
C TRP A 123 4.45 -1.49 -10.75
N ALA A 124 3.99 -0.40 -11.36
CA ALA A 124 4.34 -0.09 -12.74
C ALA A 124 5.86 0.15 -12.92
N LEU A 125 6.51 0.80 -11.95
CA LEU A 125 7.95 1.00 -11.97
C LEU A 125 8.73 -0.30 -11.82
N LEU A 126 8.36 -1.16 -10.86
CA LEU A 126 8.99 -2.48 -10.70
C LEU A 126 8.87 -3.32 -11.97
N ALA A 127 7.68 -3.35 -12.58
CA ALA A 127 7.45 -4.04 -13.83
C ALA A 127 8.33 -3.49 -14.96
N SER A 128 8.51 -2.17 -15.03
CA SER A 128 9.36 -1.53 -16.04
C SER A 128 10.85 -1.87 -15.89
N GLU A 129 11.31 -2.15 -14.68
CA GLU A 129 12.68 -2.59 -14.37
C GLU A 129 12.87 -4.11 -14.47
N GLY A 130 11.83 -4.84 -14.87
CA GLY A 130 11.82 -6.31 -14.91
C GLY A 130 12.11 -6.92 -13.55
N ILE A 131 11.59 -6.32 -12.47
CA ILE A 131 11.67 -6.83 -11.10
C ILE A 131 10.39 -7.62 -10.82
N ASP A 132 10.50 -8.91 -10.54
CA ASP A 132 9.32 -9.74 -10.26
C ASP A 132 8.79 -9.61 -8.82
N ASP A 133 7.77 -10.40 -8.48
CA ASP A 133 7.06 -10.37 -7.21
C ASP A 133 7.95 -10.74 -6.01
N VAL A 134 8.83 -11.73 -6.17
CA VAL A 134 9.76 -12.18 -5.13
C VAL A 134 10.94 -11.21 -5.02
N GLU A 135 11.53 -10.79 -6.14
CA GLU A 135 12.59 -9.78 -6.18
C GLU A 135 12.14 -8.45 -5.57
N ALA A 136 10.87 -8.05 -5.78
CA ALA A 136 10.27 -6.88 -5.14
C ALA A 136 10.28 -6.99 -3.61
N GLY A 137 10.01 -8.19 -3.09
CA GLY A 137 10.09 -8.48 -1.66
C GLY A 137 11.52 -8.43 -1.12
N LEU A 138 12.48 -9.04 -1.84
CA LEU A 138 13.89 -9.04 -1.45
C LEU A 138 14.48 -7.63 -1.48
N LEU A 139 14.21 -6.84 -2.53
CA LEU A 139 14.66 -5.44 -2.62
C LEU A 139 14.08 -4.58 -1.48
N HIS A 140 12.89 -4.90 -0.98
CA HIS A 140 12.28 -4.17 0.14
C HIS A 140 13.09 -4.29 1.44
N SER A 141 13.99 -5.28 1.56
CA SER A 141 14.90 -5.40 2.71
C SER A 141 15.75 -4.14 2.93
N ALA A 142 15.99 -3.33 1.89
CA ALA A 142 16.73 -2.07 2.03
C ALA A 142 15.96 -0.97 2.77
N MET A 143 14.64 -1.14 2.98
CA MET A 143 13.74 -0.16 3.60
C MET A 143 13.37 -0.52 5.04
N VAL A 144 13.92 -1.61 5.58
CA VAL A 144 13.54 -2.15 6.89
C VAL A 144 14.78 -2.58 7.66
N ASP A 145 14.66 -2.67 8.98
CA ASP A 145 15.70 -3.28 9.81
C ASP A 145 15.71 -4.81 9.60
N VAL A 146 16.70 -5.33 8.88
CA VAL A 146 16.76 -6.77 8.59
C VAL A 146 16.95 -7.63 9.84
N ASP A 147 17.53 -7.10 10.92
CA ASP A 147 17.74 -7.85 12.16
C ASP A 147 16.41 -8.03 12.92
N GLU A 148 15.57 -6.99 12.97
CA GLU A 148 14.22 -7.06 13.55
C GLU A 148 13.33 -8.08 12.83
N TYR A 149 13.48 -8.15 11.50
CA TYR A 149 12.67 -8.98 10.62
C TYR A 149 13.27 -10.37 10.34
N GLY A 150 14.43 -10.70 10.90
CA GLY A 150 15.02 -12.04 10.80
C GLY A 150 15.64 -12.35 9.44
N GLY A 151 16.08 -11.32 8.70
CA GLY A 151 16.85 -11.42 7.47
C GLY A 151 16.22 -10.72 6.26
N GLU A 152 16.98 -10.69 5.17
CA GLU A 152 16.60 -10.03 3.91
C GLU A 152 15.37 -10.66 3.24
N GLU A 153 15.06 -11.92 3.55
CA GLU A 153 14.01 -12.69 2.87
C GLU A 153 12.62 -12.51 3.49
N TRP A 154 12.50 -11.88 4.67
CA TRP A 154 11.26 -11.88 5.43
C TRP A 154 10.08 -11.31 4.64
N ILE A 155 10.28 -10.18 3.94
CA ILE A 155 9.22 -9.54 3.17
C ILE A 155 8.75 -10.46 2.03
N ALA A 156 9.69 -11.05 1.27
CA ALA A 156 9.35 -11.99 0.20
C ALA A 156 8.58 -13.20 0.73
N ARG A 157 9.02 -13.78 1.84
CA ARG A 157 8.35 -14.91 2.50
C ARG A 157 6.96 -14.56 3.00
N SER A 158 6.80 -13.38 3.62
CA SER A 158 5.50 -12.90 4.11
C SER A 158 4.45 -12.73 2.99
N ARG A 159 4.91 -12.63 1.73
CA ARG A 159 4.07 -12.50 0.54
C ARG A 159 3.95 -13.77 -0.30
N GLY A 160 4.55 -14.88 0.16
CA GLY A 160 4.39 -16.20 -0.43
C GLY A 160 5.58 -16.74 -1.20
N GLY A 161 6.74 -16.08 -1.12
CA GLY A 161 7.99 -16.64 -1.61
C GLY A 161 8.38 -17.89 -0.81
N ASP A 162 8.47 -19.03 -1.49
CA ASP A 162 9.06 -20.26 -0.97
C ASP A 162 10.58 -20.32 -1.19
N ASP A 163 11.24 -21.34 -0.66
CA ASP A 163 12.71 -21.47 -0.76
C ASP A 163 13.21 -21.52 -2.21
N GLN A 164 12.45 -22.19 -3.09
CA GLN A 164 12.83 -22.33 -4.49
C GLN A 164 12.74 -21.01 -5.24
N SER A 165 11.63 -20.29 -5.10
CA SER A 165 11.40 -18.99 -5.75
C SER A 165 12.36 -17.93 -5.22
N ILE A 166 12.67 -17.94 -3.92
CA ILE A 166 13.66 -17.04 -3.31
C ILE A 166 15.07 -17.32 -3.82
N ALA A 167 15.51 -18.58 -3.85
CA ALA A 167 16.83 -18.92 -4.41
C ALA A 167 16.96 -18.51 -5.88
N ALA A 168 15.88 -18.68 -6.66
CA ALA A 168 15.84 -18.23 -8.04
C ALA A 168 15.88 -16.69 -8.17
N ALA A 169 15.19 -15.96 -7.28
CA ALA A 169 15.21 -14.50 -7.25
C ALA A 169 16.60 -13.97 -6.88
N TRP A 170 17.27 -14.54 -5.86
CA TRP A 170 18.66 -14.20 -5.55
C TRP A 170 19.57 -14.40 -6.74
N SER A 171 19.46 -15.55 -7.44
CA SER A 171 20.28 -15.84 -8.63
C SER A 171 20.08 -14.79 -9.74
N ARG A 172 18.86 -14.30 -9.95
CA ARG A 172 18.57 -13.25 -10.94
C ARG A 172 19.11 -11.89 -10.52
N LEU A 173 18.97 -11.52 -9.24
CA LEU A 173 19.53 -10.28 -8.69
C LEU A 173 21.07 -10.28 -8.75
N GLU A 174 21.71 -11.40 -8.42
CA GLU A 174 23.16 -11.59 -8.51
C GLU A 174 23.66 -11.50 -9.96
N ALA A 175 22.96 -12.11 -10.92
CA ALA A 175 23.27 -11.98 -12.34
C ALA A 175 23.23 -10.52 -12.83
N ARG A 176 22.43 -9.67 -12.16
CA ARG A 176 22.34 -8.22 -12.40
C ARG A 176 23.26 -7.37 -11.51
N ARG A 177 24.05 -8.00 -10.62
CA ARG A 177 24.91 -7.37 -9.61
C ARG A 177 24.14 -6.55 -8.55
N LEU A 178 22.84 -6.83 -8.38
CA LEU A 178 21.99 -6.21 -7.37
C LEU A 178 22.07 -6.93 -6.01
N ALA A 179 22.65 -8.13 -5.98
CA ALA A 179 22.87 -8.92 -4.79
C ALA A 179 24.23 -9.64 -4.85
N VAL A 180 24.72 -10.08 -3.70
CA VAL A 180 25.88 -10.96 -3.52
C VAL A 180 25.63 -11.84 -2.29
N ASP A 181 25.76 -13.16 -2.47
CA ASP A 181 25.66 -14.16 -1.40
C ASP A 181 24.37 -14.04 -0.57
N GLY A 182 23.22 -13.86 -1.26
CA GLY A 182 21.91 -13.75 -0.61
C GLY A 182 21.67 -12.45 0.16
N ARG A 183 22.41 -11.38 -0.17
CA ARG A 183 22.24 -10.04 0.41
C ARG A 183 22.23 -8.98 -0.69
N LEU A 184 21.45 -7.91 -0.53
CA LEU A 184 21.51 -6.80 -1.46
C LEU A 184 22.89 -6.15 -1.50
N SER A 185 23.40 -5.91 -2.71
CA SER A 185 24.59 -5.09 -2.95
C SER A 185 24.25 -3.60 -2.79
N ASP A 186 25.26 -2.74 -2.73
CA ASP A 186 25.06 -1.28 -2.76
C ASP A 186 24.29 -0.84 -4.01
N THR A 187 24.49 -1.52 -5.15
CA THR A 187 23.75 -1.25 -6.38
C THR A 187 22.28 -1.67 -6.27
N GLY A 188 21.98 -2.81 -5.62
CA GLY A 188 20.60 -3.24 -5.34
C GLY A 188 19.87 -2.28 -4.41
N ARG A 189 20.55 -1.83 -3.34
CA ARG A 189 20.04 -0.83 -2.41
C ARG A 189 19.80 0.51 -3.11
N ALA A 190 20.75 0.98 -3.92
CA ALA A 190 20.59 2.21 -4.69
C ALA A 190 19.41 2.13 -5.68
N LEU A 191 19.24 1.00 -6.39
CA LEU A 191 18.10 0.78 -7.28
C LEU A 191 16.77 0.86 -6.50
N ARG A 192 16.70 0.22 -5.32
CA ARG A 192 15.51 0.26 -4.47
C ARG A 192 15.13 1.68 -4.06
N LEU A 193 16.11 2.50 -3.67
CA LEU A 193 15.89 3.90 -3.26
C LEU A 193 15.48 4.78 -4.45
N ASP A 194 16.13 4.61 -5.59
CA ASP A 194 15.76 5.30 -6.84
C ASP A 194 14.32 4.98 -7.27
N LEU A 195 13.88 3.73 -7.12
CA LEU A 195 12.50 3.32 -7.36
C LEU A 195 11.50 4.01 -6.41
N GLU A 196 11.84 4.21 -5.13
CA GLU A 196 10.98 5.00 -4.23
C GLU A 196 10.92 6.46 -4.66
N GLN A 197 12.07 7.07 -4.97
CA GLN A 197 12.09 8.46 -5.42
C GLN A 197 11.21 8.67 -6.66
N ARG A 198 11.34 7.80 -7.67
CA ARG A 198 10.50 7.85 -8.88
C ARG A 198 9.02 7.59 -8.55
N THR A 199 8.73 6.70 -7.59
CA THR A 199 7.36 6.47 -7.11
C THR A 199 6.77 7.75 -6.51
N ASP A 200 7.54 8.47 -5.70
CA ASP A 200 7.12 9.72 -5.08
C ASP A 200 6.96 10.83 -6.11
N GLU A 201 7.87 10.95 -7.08
CA GLU A 201 7.77 11.90 -8.20
C GLU A 201 6.50 11.68 -9.04
N LEU A 202 6.14 10.42 -9.32
CA LEU A 202 4.92 10.05 -10.04
C LEU A 202 3.64 10.24 -9.21
N THR A 203 3.75 10.28 -7.89
CA THR A 203 2.64 10.46 -6.96
C THR A 203 2.44 11.94 -6.62
N ALA A 204 3.51 12.74 -6.60
CA ALA A 204 3.50 14.17 -6.28
C ALA A 204 2.48 15.05 -7.02
N PRO A 205 2.06 14.77 -8.29
CA PRO A 205 1.00 15.54 -8.93
C PRO A 205 -0.29 15.63 -8.13
N VAL A 206 -0.67 14.58 -7.38
CA VAL A 206 -1.90 14.57 -6.57
C VAL A 206 -1.81 15.59 -5.43
N TRP A 207 -0.66 15.64 -4.75
CA TRP A 207 -0.40 16.57 -3.66
C TRP A 207 -0.28 18.01 -4.14
N ARG A 208 0.29 18.23 -5.34
CA ARG A 208 0.28 19.56 -5.97
C ARG A 208 -1.13 20.06 -6.29
N ALA A 209 -2.05 19.17 -6.65
CA ALA A 209 -3.44 19.50 -6.91
C ALA A 209 -4.23 19.76 -5.62
N ILE A 210 -3.95 19.02 -4.53
CA ILE A 210 -4.49 19.29 -3.18
C ILE A 210 -3.98 20.62 -2.63
N GLY A 211 -2.72 20.95 -2.90
CA GLY A 211 -2.08 22.18 -2.47
C GLY A 211 -1.44 22.06 -1.08
N GLU A 212 -0.45 22.94 -0.84
CA GLU A 212 0.39 22.92 0.36
C GLU A 212 -0.41 23.13 1.65
N THR A 213 -1.38 24.05 1.66
CA THR A 213 -2.17 24.35 2.86
C THR A 213 -3.02 23.17 3.32
N ALA A 214 -3.76 22.52 2.42
CA ALA A 214 -4.57 21.36 2.77
C ALA A 214 -3.69 20.14 3.12
N THR A 215 -2.55 19.99 2.43
CA THR A 215 -1.57 18.94 2.76
C THR A 215 -0.98 19.15 4.17
N GLY A 216 -0.59 20.38 4.52
CA GLY A 216 -0.09 20.71 5.85
C GLY A 216 -1.11 20.42 6.95
N LYS A 217 -2.38 20.81 6.75
CA LYS A 217 -3.47 20.46 7.69
C LYS A 217 -3.64 18.96 7.85
N LEU A 218 -3.57 18.19 6.75
CA LEU A 218 -3.65 16.74 6.83
C LEU A 218 -2.52 16.18 7.71
N LEU A 219 -1.28 16.64 7.51
CA LEU A 219 -0.13 16.22 8.31
C LEU A 219 -0.31 16.57 9.79
N ASP A 220 -0.72 17.81 10.10
CA ASP A 220 -1.01 18.26 11.47
C ASP A 220 -2.08 17.39 12.16
N LEU A 221 -3.03 16.84 11.40
CA LEU A 221 -4.08 15.96 11.93
C LEU A 221 -3.60 14.52 12.15
N VAL A 222 -2.65 13.99 11.36
CA VAL A 222 -2.31 12.55 11.39
C VAL A 222 -0.98 12.25 12.09
N GLU A 223 0.03 13.10 11.91
CA GLU A 223 1.38 12.85 12.44
C GLU A 223 1.41 12.72 13.97
N PRO A 224 0.69 13.54 14.76
CA PRO A 224 0.68 13.41 16.22
C PRO A 224 0.11 12.08 16.73
N HIS A 225 -0.56 11.31 15.88
CA HIS A 225 -1.26 10.08 16.24
C HIS A 225 -0.65 8.82 15.65
N GLN A 226 0.47 8.90 14.92
CA GLN A 226 1.11 7.75 14.29
C GLN A 226 1.35 6.58 15.27
N GLU A 227 1.89 6.87 16.46
CA GLU A 227 2.17 5.84 17.47
C GLU A 227 0.90 5.12 17.94
N ALA A 228 -0.21 5.83 18.10
CA ALA A 228 -1.49 5.24 18.51
C ALA A 228 -2.02 4.26 17.45
N PHE A 229 -1.89 4.61 16.16
CA PHE A 229 -2.26 3.70 15.07
C PHE A 229 -1.32 2.49 14.97
N VAL A 230 -0.02 2.66 15.16
CA VAL A 230 0.94 1.55 15.18
C VAL A 230 0.65 0.61 16.36
N GLN A 231 0.39 1.15 17.55
CA GLN A 231 0.01 0.37 18.72
C GLN A 231 -1.26 -0.47 18.46
N ARG A 232 -2.25 0.11 17.77
CA ARG A 232 -3.46 -0.64 17.38
C ARG A 232 -3.15 -1.81 16.44
N ILE A 233 -2.20 -1.65 15.52
CA ILE A 233 -1.72 -2.73 14.64
C ILE A 233 -1.05 -3.83 15.47
N ASP A 234 -0.25 -3.46 16.47
CA ASP A 234 0.44 -4.43 17.33
C ASP A 234 -0.54 -5.29 18.12
N GLU A 235 -1.60 -4.70 18.63
CA GLU A 235 -2.64 -5.40 19.38
C GLU A 235 -3.47 -6.37 18.52
N THR A 236 -3.62 -6.07 17.22
CA THR A 236 -4.55 -6.79 16.34
C THR A 236 -3.88 -7.76 15.38
N ALA A 237 -2.68 -7.43 14.91
CA ALA A 237 -1.94 -8.19 13.92
C ALA A 237 -0.55 -8.61 14.45
N GLY A 238 0.05 -7.83 15.35
CA GLY A 238 1.33 -8.11 15.97
C GLY A 238 2.47 -7.17 15.51
N PRO A 239 3.61 -7.19 16.22
CA PRO A 239 4.67 -6.16 16.12
C PRO A 239 5.49 -6.20 14.84
N ARG A 240 5.29 -7.19 13.97
CA ARG A 240 5.99 -7.30 12.67
C ARG A 240 5.12 -6.89 11.49
N TRP A 241 3.90 -6.42 11.71
CA TRP A 241 3.04 -5.96 10.62
C TRP A 241 3.30 -4.51 10.25
N MET A 242 3.10 -4.15 8.98
CA MET A 242 3.36 -2.80 8.46
C MET A 242 4.79 -2.29 8.73
N PRO A 243 5.84 -3.01 8.27
CA PRO A 243 7.23 -2.62 8.50
C PRO A 243 7.56 -1.20 8.00
N ALA A 244 6.90 -0.73 6.93
CA ALA A 244 7.14 0.58 6.33
C ALA A 244 6.75 1.78 7.22
N VAL A 245 5.95 1.59 8.28
CA VAL A 245 5.57 2.67 9.20
C VAL A 245 6.32 2.61 10.54
N ARG A 246 7.23 1.64 10.69
CA ARG A 246 7.97 1.45 11.93
C ARG A 246 9.30 2.20 11.89
N PRO A 247 9.69 2.86 13.00
CA PRO A 247 10.98 3.54 13.09
C PRO A 247 12.11 2.52 12.87
N GLY A 248 12.84 2.64 11.76
CA GLY A 248 13.91 1.69 11.38
C GLY A 248 14.30 1.71 9.90
N GLY A 249 13.48 2.30 9.02
CA GLY A 249 13.72 2.30 7.56
C GLY A 249 14.40 3.53 6.95
N LEU A 250 14.51 4.64 7.70
CA LEU A 250 15.20 5.85 7.24
C LEU A 250 16.24 6.23 8.28
N ALA A 251 17.50 5.87 8.00
CA ALA A 251 18.59 6.68 8.48
C ALA A 251 18.38 8.08 7.90
N SER A 252 18.16 9.04 8.79
CA SER A 252 18.17 10.48 8.50
C SER A 252 19.19 10.84 7.43
N GLY A 253 18.70 11.32 6.29
CA GLY A 253 19.47 11.83 5.16
C GLY A 253 18.62 12.80 4.36
#